data_AF-A0AAW8EY68-F1
#
_entry.id   AF-A0AAW8EY68-F1
#
_cell.length_a   1.000
_cell.length_b   1.000
_cell.length_c   1.000
_cell.angle_alpha   90.00
_cell.angle_beta   90.00
_cell.angle_gamma   90.00
#
_symmetry.space_group_name_H-M   'P 1'
#
loop_
_entity.id
_entity.type
_entity.pdbx_description
1 polymer ?
#
loop_
_entity_poly.entity_id
_entity_poly.type
_entity_poly.pdbx_seq_one_letter_code
_entity_poly.pdbx_strand_id
1 'polypeptide(L)'
;MSDQRPQYGELATPEEQRRAAGLPPLSEVAPAAPEPIAAAAAPASARPHPVDRFATIALLAYGLVNVVMTGMSYLDLPTVLNEVMKILGIEGEFTDYAAGRLWGTVAAVVLAVGWTATAVLSVRRLRRGRITWWLPIVGAVVTSFLAGICVMVAMMGDPAFADYIVKAGS
;
A
#
# COMPACT_ATOMS: atom_id res chain seq x y z
N MET A 1 -78.53 6.49 3.13
CA MET A 1 -77.42 5.52 3.08
C MET A 1 -77.64 4.62 1.88
N SER A 2 -76.94 4.87 0.78
CA SER A 2 -76.78 3.92 -0.32
C SER A 2 -75.29 3.64 -0.43
N ASP A 3 -74.84 2.66 0.35
CA ASP A 3 -73.44 2.26 0.51
C ASP A 3 -73.07 1.36 -0.67
N GLN A 4 -72.88 1.97 -1.86
CA GLN A 4 -72.54 1.26 -3.08
C GLN A 4 -71.03 1.01 -3.09
N ARG A 5 -70.62 -0.07 -2.42
CA ARG A 5 -69.21 -0.47 -2.37
C ARG A 5 -68.76 -0.89 -3.77
N PRO A 6 -67.58 -0.42 -4.25
CA PRO A 6 -67.06 -0.81 -5.56
C PRO A 6 -66.87 -2.32 -5.63
N GLN A 7 -67.24 -2.94 -6.76
CA GLN A 7 -67.09 -4.38 -6.95
C GLN A 7 -65.60 -4.77 -7.06
N TYR A 8 -65.28 -5.97 -6.59
CA TYR A 8 -63.90 -6.47 -6.51
C TYR A 8 -63.26 -6.50 -7.90
N GLY A 9 -62.23 -5.66 -8.10
CA GLY A 9 -61.50 -5.54 -9.37
C GLY A 9 -61.56 -4.16 -10.03
N GLU A 10 -62.46 -3.27 -9.61
CA GLU A 10 -62.44 -1.88 -10.05
C GLU A 10 -61.46 -1.07 -9.19
N LEU A 11 -60.46 -0.45 -9.83
CA LEU A 11 -59.54 0.46 -9.15
C LEU A 11 -60.34 1.68 -8.70
N ALA A 12 -60.46 1.88 -7.38
CA ALA A 12 -61.02 3.11 -6.82
C ALA A 12 -60.30 4.31 -7.47
N THR A 13 -61.08 5.29 -7.92
CA THR A 13 -60.49 6.45 -8.60
C THR A 13 -59.52 7.16 -7.65
N PRO A 14 -58.47 7.82 -8.17
CA PRO A 14 -57.49 8.52 -7.32
C PRO A 14 -58.10 9.57 -6.39
N GLU A 15 -59.29 10.06 -6.71
CA GLU A 15 -60.07 10.97 -5.86
C GLU A 15 -60.77 10.24 -4.72
N GLU A 16 -61.41 9.09 -4.99
CA GLU A 16 -62.06 8.28 -3.97
C GLU A 16 -61.06 7.67 -2.98
N GLN A 17 -59.91 7.22 -3.46
CA GLN A 17 -58.81 6.74 -2.60
C GLN A 17 -58.35 7.84 -1.63
N ARG A 18 -58.27 9.08 -2.09
CA ARG A 18 -57.87 10.21 -1.24
C ARG A 18 -58.92 10.61 -0.23
N ARG A 19 -60.20 10.61 -0.62
CA ARG A 19 -61.30 10.84 0.32
C ARG A 19 -61.31 9.77 1.40
N ALA A 20 -61.09 8.50 1.04
CA ALA A 20 -60.97 7.41 2.00
C ALA A 20 -59.75 7.57 2.93
N ALA A 21 -58.64 8.11 2.42
CA ALA A 21 -57.43 8.40 3.19
C ALA A 21 -57.50 9.71 4.01
N GLY A 22 -58.62 10.45 3.96
CA GLY A 22 -58.78 11.73 4.67
C GLY A 22 -57.91 12.87 4.13
N LEU A 23 -57.45 12.75 2.89
CA LEU A 23 -56.58 13.74 2.23
C LEU A 23 -57.42 14.81 1.50
N PRO A 24 -56.95 16.07 1.46
CA PRO A 24 -57.64 17.16 0.78
C PRO A 24 -57.78 16.91 -0.73
N PRO A 25 -58.82 17.48 -1.37
CA PRO A 25 -59.07 17.30 -2.80
C PRO A 25 -57.89 17.80 -3.65
N LEU A 26 -57.68 17.15 -4.80
CA LEU A 26 -56.60 17.49 -5.74
C LEU A 26 -56.51 18.97 -6.10
N SER A 27 -57.67 19.59 -6.25
CA SER A 27 -57.82 20.99 -6.61
C SER A 27 -57.31 21.95 -5.53
N GLU A 28 -57.15 21.49 -4.29
CA GLU A 28 -56.64 22.28 -3.16
C GLU A 28 -55.16 22.00 -2.86
N VAL A 29 -54.58 20.97 -3.46
CA VAL A 29 -53.13 20.73 -3.35
C VAL A 29 -52.44 21.71 -4.30
N ALA A 30 -51.95 22.82 -3.74
CA ALA A 30 -51.06 23.72 -4.47
C ALA A 30 -49.88 22.90 -5.04
N PRO A 31 -49.46 23.13 -6.30
CA PRO A 31 -48.32 22.43 -6.87
C PRO A 31 -47.12 22.67 -5.96
N ALA A 32 -46.62 21.60 -5.34
CA ALA A 32 -45.40 21.66 -4.57
C ALA A 32 -44.31 22.21 -5.50
N ALA A 33 -43.66 23.31 -5.09
CA ALA A 33 -42.46 23.78 -5.75
C ALA A 33 -41.49 22.58 -5.83
N PRO A 34 -40.83 22.33 -6.97
CA PRO A 34 -39.92 21.21 -7.08
C PRO A 34 -38.86 21.34 -5.99
N GLU A 35 -38.92 20.46 -4.98
CA GLU A 35 -37.83 20.29 -4.04
C GLU A 35 -36.58 19.96 -4.88
N PRO A 36 -35.43 20.61 -4.62
CA PRO A 36 -34.22 20.22 -5.31
C PRO A 36 -33.97 18.76 -4.96
N ILE A 37 -34.14 17.89 -5.96
CA ILE A 37 -33.66 16.50 -5.91
C ILE A 37 -32.22 16.64 -5.47
N ALA A 38 -31.90 16.18 -4.26
CA ALA A 38 -30.53 16.08 -3.80
C ALA A 38 -29.83 15.19 -4.84
N ALA A 39 -29.12 15.82 -5.77
CA ALA A 39 -28.41 15.14 -6.82
C ALA A 39 -27.57 14.07 -6.11
N ALA A 40 -27.85 12.80 -6.41
CA ALA A 40 -27.04 11.69 -5.94
C ALA A 40 -25.60 12.12 -6.13
N ALA A 41 -24.88 12.32 -5.01
CA ALA A 41 -23.59 12.98 -5.01
C ALA A 41 -22.73 12.34 -6.10
N ALA A 42 -22.50 13.07 -7.19
CA ALA A 42 -21.62 12.61 -8.24
C ALA A 42 -20.32 12.20 -7.55
N PRO A 43 -19.74 11.02 -7.85
CA PRO A 43 -18.53 10.57 -7.17
C PRO A 43 -17.54 11.72 -7.25
N ALA A 44 -17.19 12.27 -6.07
CA ALA A 44 -16.36 13.45 -5.99
C ALA A 44 -15.14 13.22 -6.88
N SER A 45 -15.05 13.98 -7.98
CA SER A 45 -13.97 13.86 -8.94
C SER A 45 -12.68 13.90 -8.14
N ALA A 46 -11.94 12.78 -8.12
CA ALA A 46 -10.75 12.63 -7.30
C ALA A 46 -9.85 13.83 -7.60
N ARG A 47 -9.70 14.74 -6.63
CA ARG A 47 -8.90 15.94 -6.83
C ARG A 47 -7.50 15.50 -7.25
N PRO A 48 -6.94 16.05 -8.34
CA PRO A 48 -5.58 15.72 -8.72
C PRO A 48 -4.65 16.07 -7.57
N HIS A 49 -3.87 15.09 -7.09
CA HIS A 49 -2.80 15.28 -6.11
C HIS A 49 -1.44 15.32 -6.83
N PRO A 50 -1.06 16.45 -7.47
CA PRO A 50 0.19 16.53 -8.23
C PRO A 50 1.43 16.31 -7.35
N VAL A 51 1.37 16.75 -6.09
CA VAL A 51 2.44 16.58 -5.11
C VAL A 51 2.64 15.10 -4.76
N ASP A 52 1.55 14.32 -4.56
CA ASP A 52 1.64 12.88 -4.28
C ASP A 52 2.31 12.13 -5.45
N ARG A 53 1.95 12.50 -6.68
CA ARG A 53 2.55 11.92 -7.89
C ARG A 53 4.04 12.23 -7.98
N PHE A 54 4.42 13.49 -7.80
CA PHE A 54 5.83 13.90 -7.83
C PHE A 54 6.64 13.19 -6.73
N ALA A 55 6.13 13.19 -5.49
CA ALA A 55 6.78 12.52 -4.36
C ALA A 55 6.95 11.01 -4.61
N THR A 56 5.92 10.33 -5.13
CA THR A 56 5.99 8.90 -5.44
C THR A 56 7.03 8.61 -6.52
N ILE A 57 7.08 9.41 -7.59
CA ILE A 57 8.07 9.24 -8.67
C ILE A 57 9.49 9.50 -8.14
N ALA A 58 9.68 10.57 -7.37
CA ALA A 58 10.96 10.90 -6.77
C ALA A 58 11.44 9.80 -5.81
N LEU A 59 10.56 9.27 -4.95
CA LEU A 59 10.87 8.17 -4.05
C LEU A 59 11.22 6.88 -4.79
N LEU A 60 10.51 6.54 -5.86
CA LEU A 60 10.81 5.36 -6.67
C LEU A 60 12.16 5.50 -7.39
N ALA A 61 12.45 6.67 -7.96
CA ALA A 61 13.71 6.94 -8.63
C ALA A 61 14.90 6.91 -7.65
N TYR A 62 14.77 7.58 -6.50
CA TYR A 62 15.75 7.54 -5.43
C TYR A 62 15.95 6.10 -4.93
N GLY A 63 14.85 5.39 -4.67
CA GLY A 63 14.89 4.00 -4.24
C GLY A 63 15.55 3.08 -5.25
N LEU A 64 15.37 3.32 -6.56
CA LEU A 64 16.02 2.54 -7.61
C LEU A 64 17.54 2.70 -7.55
N VAL A 65 18.02 3.94 -7.47
CA VAL A 65 19.45 4.23 -7.36
C VAL A 65 20.02 3.56 -6.12
N ASN A 66 19.34 3.69 -4.97
CA ASN A 66 19.76 3.06 -3.73
C ASN A 66 19.81 1.52 -3.84
N VAL A 67 18.80 0.89 -4.44
CA VAL A 67 18.73 -0.58 -4.62
C VAL A 67 19.82 -1.08 -5.55
N VAL A 68 20.12 -0.35 -6.63
CA VAL A 68 21.18 -0.70 -7.57
C VAL A 68 22.55 -0.62 -6.89
N MET A 69 22.82 0.47 -6.17
CA MET A 69 24.09 0.64 -5.44
C MET A 69 24.25 -0.41 -4.34
N THR A 70 23.23 -0.58 -3.49
CA THR A 70 23.25 -1.54 -2.39
C THR A 70 23.29 -2.98 -2.90
N GLY A 71 22.57 -3.27 -3.98
CA GLY A 71 22.60 -4.58 -4.63
C GLY A 71 23.99 -4.93 -5.14
N MET A 72 24.71 -3.99 -5.76
CA MET A 72 26.11 -4.18 -6.13
C MET A 72 27.00 -4.45 -4.92
N SER A 73 26.82 -3.70 -3.82
CA SER A 73 27.55 -3.96 -2.57
C SER A 73 27.27 -5.36 -2.01
N TYR A 74 26.03 -5.86 -2.09
CA TYR A 74 25.69 -7.22 -1.64
C TYR A 74 26.25 -8.32 -2.54
N LEU A 75 26.50 -8.06 -3.82
CA LEU A 75 27.20 -9.02 -4.67
C LEU A 75 28.68 -9.17 -4.27
N ASP A 76 29.25 -8.16 -3.60
CA ASP A 76 30.56 -8.20 -2.94
C ASP A 76 30.43 -8.19 -1.40
N LEU A 77 29.51 -9.02 -0.88
CA LEU A 77 29.20 -9.07 0.55
C LEU A 77 30.44 -9.29 1.45
N PRO A 78 31.44 -10.13 1.09
CA PRO A 78 32.63 -10.30 1.92
C PRO A 78 33.38 -8.99 2.20
N THR A 79 33.51 -8.10 1.20
CA THR A 79 34.13 -6.78 1.37
C THR A 79 33.32 -5.92 2.34
N VAL A 80 31.99 -5.91 2.20
CA VAL A 80 31.10 -5.17 3.10
C VAL A 80 31.20 -5.70 4.53
N LEU A 81 31.22 -7.02 4.72
CA LEU A 81 31.32 -7.63 6.04
C LEU A 81 32.68 -7.36 6.69
N ASN A 82 33.77 -7.33 5.91
CA ASN A 82 35.08 -6.90 6.39
C ASN A 82 35.07 -5.46 6.91
N GLU A 83 34.40 -4.53 6.22
CA GLU A 83 34.22 -3.17 6.71
C GLU A 83 33.42 -3.12 8.01
N VAL A 84 32.34 -3.91 8.10
CA VAL A 84 31.53 -4.03 9.32
C VAL A 84 32.36 -4.58 10.49
N MET A 85 33.14 -5.65 10.28
CA MET A 85 34.02 -6.22 11.30
C MET A 85 35.05 -5.21 11.79
N LYS A 86 35.63 -4.41 10.89
CA LYS A 86 36.54 -3.29 11.25
C LYS A 86 35.85 -2.23 12.10
N ILE A 87 34.63 -1.83 11.74
CA ILE A 87 33.84 -0.86 12.52
C ILE A 87 33.53 -1.40 13.92
N LEU A 88 33.26 -2.70 14.03
CA LEU A 88 33.00 -3.39 15.30
C LEU A 88 34.27 -3.68 16.11
N GLY A 89 35.46 -3.40 15.57
CA GLY A 89 36.74 -3.64 16.24
C GLY A 89 37.14 -5.12 16.30
N ILE A 90 36.60 -5.96 15.42
CA ILE A 90 36.94 -7.38 15.34
C ILE A 90 38.28 -7.52 14.64
N GLU A 91 39.27 -8.09 15.33
CA GLU A 91 40.58 -8.41 14.76
C GLU A 91 40.46 -9.66 13.86
N GLY A 92 40.16 -9.44 12.58
CA GLY A 92 40.03 -10.50 11.59
C GLY A 92 39.33 -10.05 10.31
N GLU A 93 39.35 -10.93 9.32
CA GLU A 93 38.54 -10.79 8.10
C GLU A 93 37.47 -11.88 8.06
N PHE A 94 36.36 -11.58 7.40
CA PHE A 94 35.31 -12.51 7.06
C PHE A 94 35.91 -13.70 6.30
N THR A 95 35.63 -14.91 6.79
CA THR A 95 36.28 -16.13 6.34
C THR A 95 35.38 -17.02 5.49
N ASP A 96 34.06 -16.96 5.70
CA ASP A 96 33.09 -17.78 4.93
C ASP A 96 32.63 -17.11 3.62
N TYR A 97 33.57 -16.97 2.68
CA TYR A 97 33.31 -16.38 1.35
C TYR A 97 32.19 -17.08 0.56
N ALA A 98 31.98 -18.39 0.79
CA ALA A 98 30.92 -19.15 0.13
C ALA A 98 29.55 -18.72 0.64
N ALA A 99 29.37 -18.64 1.96
CA ALA A 99 28.16 -18.10 2.57
C ALA A 99 27.95 -16.63 2.19
N GLY A 100 29.02 -15.82 2.20
CA GLY A 100 28.97 -14.42 1.79
C GLY A 100 28.44 -14.24 0.36
N ARG A 101 28.95 -15.04 -0.59
CA ARG A 101 28.47 -15.00 -1.99
C ARG A 101 27.02 -15.46 -2.12
N LEU A 102 26.65 -16.55 -1.43
CA LEU A 102 25.30 -17.10 -1.49
C LEU A 102 24.28 -16.11 -0.92
N TRP A 103 24.47 -15.69 0.33
CA TRP A 103 23.53 -14.81 1.02
C TRP A 103 23.54 -13.38 0.48
N GLY A 104 24.69 -12.90 0.00
CA GLY A 104 24.78 -11.62 -0.72
C GLY A 104 23.97 -11.63 -2.01
N THR A 105 24.06 -12.71 -2.79
CA THR A 105 23.24 -12.88 -4.01
C THR A 105 21.76 -12.95 -3.66
N VAL A 106 21.38 -13.72 -2.64
CA VAL A 106 19.99 -13.81 -2.18
C VAL A 106 19.47 -12.43 -1.73
N ALA A 107 20.25 -11.68 -0.95
CA ALA A 107 19.90 -10.34 -0.50
C ALA A 107 19.71 -9.36 -1.69
N ALA A 108 20.59 -9.42 -2.69
CA ALA A 108 20.47 -8.62 -3.91
C ALA A 108 19.19 -8.96 -4.70
N VAL A 109 18.84 -10.25 -4.80
CA VAL A 109 17.57 -10.69 -5.41
C VAL A 109 16.36 -10.19 -4.62
N VAL A 110 16.39 -10.28 -3.29
CA VAL A 110 15.33 -9.76 -2.42
C VAL A 110 15.13 -8.26 -2.63
N LEU A 111 16.21 -7.48 -2.69
CA LEU A 111 16.16 -6.05 -3.01
C LEU A 111 15.52 -5.79 -4.37
N ALA A 112 15.97 -6.48 -5.42
CA ALA A 112 15.46 -6.30 -6.78
C ALA A 112 13.97 -6.65 -6.88
N VAL A 113 13.55 -7.77 -6.30
CA VAL A 113 12.14 -8.22 -6.29
C VAL A 113 11.27 -7.28 -5.46
N GLY A 114 11.72 -6.92 -4.25
CA GLY A 114 10.97 -6.04 -3.36
C GLY A 114 10.79 -4.63 -3.94
N TRP A 115 11.82 -4.08 -4.58
CA TRP A 115 11.72 -2.80 -5.28
C TRP A 115 10.76 -2.89 -6.48
N THR A 116 10.87 -3.95 -7.29
CA THR A 116 9.98 -4.15 -8.45
C THR A 116 8.52 -4.27 -8.02
N ALA A 117 8.23 -5.05 -6.99
CA ALA A 117 6.90 -5.19 -6.43
C ALA A 117 6.37 -3.83 -5.91
N THR A 118 7.20 -3.09 -5.19
CA THR A 118 6.87 -1.76 -4.66
C THR A 118 6.56 -0.77 -5.78
N ALA A 119 7.36 -0.75 -6.84
CA ALA A 119 7.16 0.09 -8.02
C ALA A 119 5.86 -0.27 -8.74
N VAL A 120 5.61 -1.55 -9.00
CA VAL A 120 4.39 -2.02 -9.67
C VAL A 120 3.14 -1.65 -8.86
N LEU A 121 3.16 -1.86 -7.54
CA LEU A 121 2.02 -1.51 -6.68
C LEU A 121 1.81 0.01 -6.62
N SER A 122 2.89 0.79 -6.53
CA SER A 122 2.83 2.26 -6.54
C SER A 122 2.23 2.77 -7.86
N VAL A 123 2.70 2.29 -9.00
CA VAL A 123 2.18 2.69 -10.32
C VAL A 123 0.72 2.28 -10.49
N ARG A 124 0.35 1.06 -10.08
CA ARG A 124 -1.06 0.58 -10.14
C ARG A 124 -1.98 1.44 -9.29
N ARG A 125 -1.54 1.84 -8.10
CA ARG A 125 -2.32 2.64 -7.16
C ARG A 125 -2.45 4.10 -7.60
N LEU A 126 -1.38 4.68 -8.16
CA LEU A 126 -1.38 6.01 -8.76
C LEU A 126 -2.35 6.09 -9.95
N ARG A 127 -2.41 5.05 -10.80
CA ARG A 127 -3.39 4.95 -11.90
C ARG A 127 -4.86 4.92 -11.42
N ARG A 128 -5.11 4.55 -10.17
CA ARG A 128 -6.43 4.53 -9.54
C ARG A 128 -6.76 5.83 -8.78
N GLY A 129 -5.91 6.87 -8.86
CA GLY A 129 -6.13 8.16 -8.19
C GLY A 129 -6.08 8.10 -6.66
N ARG A 130 -5.40 7.09 -6.08
CA ARG A 130 -5.26 6.91 -4.63
C ARG A 130 -3.92 7.50 -4.17
N ILE A 131 -3.86 8.00 -2.93
CA ILE A 131 -2.63 8.48 -2.29
C ILE A 131 -1.60 7.34 -2.22
N THR A 132 -0.37 7.63 -2.62
CA THR A 132 0.66 6.64 -2.93
C THR A 132 2.00 6.86 -2.23
N TRP A 133 2.29 8.07 -1.73
CA TRP A 133 3.63 8.44 -1.26
C TRP A 133 4.21 7.56 -0.13
N TRP A 134 3.36 6.99 0.73
CA TRP A 134 3.80 6.14 1.84
C TRP A 134 4.23 4.73 1.39
N LEU A 135 3.72 4.29 0.23
CA LEU A 135 3.88 2.91 -0.22
C LEU A 135 5.34 2.59 -0.61
N PRO A 136 6.07 3.45 -1.34
CA PRO A 136 7.50 3.29 -1.56
C PRO A 136 8.31 3.18 -0.25
N ILE A 137 7.96 3.96 0.77
CA ILE A 137 8.67 3.96 2.06
C ILE A 137 8.47 2.62 2.77
N VAL A 138 7.22 2.17 2.91
CA VAL A 138 6.93 0.88 3.55
C VAL A 138 7.55 -0.28 2.78
N GLY A 139 7.46 -0.25 1.44
CA GLY A 139 8.10 -1.25 0.58
C GLY A 139 9.62 -1.30 0.80
N ALA A 140 10.28 -0.15 0.86
CA ALA A 140 11.71 -0.07 1.15
C ALA A 140 12.04 -0.62 2.54
N VAL A 141 11.31 -0.22 3.59
CA VAL A 141 11.54 -0.71 4.97
C VAL A 141 11.43 -2.23 5.04
N VAL A 142 10.36 -2.81 4.51
CA VAL A 142 10.14 -4.27 4.54
C VAL A 142 11.23 -4.99 3.75
N THR A 143 11.59 -4.49 2.58
CA THR A 143 12.60 -5.14 1.72
C THR A 143 13.99 -5.06 2.34
N SER A 144 14.38 -3.89 2.86
CA SER A 144 15.65 -3.70 3.54
C SER A 144 15.76 -4.56 4.80
N PHE A 145 14.66 -4.73 5.54
CA PHE A 145 14.63 -5.63 6.69
C PHE A 145 14.88 -7.09 6.28
N LEU A 146 14.21 -7.57 5.23
CA LEU A 146 14.41 -8.93 4.70
C LEU A 146 15.84 -9.15 4.18
N ALA A 147 16.41 -8.15 3.48
CA ALA A 147 17.78 -8.23 3.02
C ALA A 147 18.78 -8.20 4.19
N GLY A 148 18.50 -7.39 5.23
CA GLY A 148 19.28 -7.37 6.47
C GLY A 148 19.31 -8.72 7.18
N ILE A 149 18.22 -9.49 7.16
CA ILE A 149 18.21 -10.86 7.69
C ILE A 149 19.20 -11.75 6.92
N CYS A 150 19.28 -11.63 5.60
CA CYS A 150 20.21 -12.42 4.79
C CYS A 150 21.67 -12.10 5.15
N VAL A 151 21.99 -10.82 5.29
CA VAL A 151 23.33 -10.36 5.73
C VAL A 151 23.65 -10.86 7.14
N MET A 152 22.69 -10.77 8.06
CA MET A 152 22.84 -11.24 9.43
C MET A 152 23.10 -12.76 9.48
N VAL A 153 22.39 -13.55 8.69
CA VAL A 153 22.60 -15.01 8.61
C VAL A 153 24.00 -15.34 8.09
N ALA A 154 24.50 -14.60 7.09
CA ALA A 154 25.86 -14.77 6.59
C ALA A 154 26.91 -14.48 7.68
N MET A 155 26.73 -13.38 8.42
CA MET A 155 27.69 -12.97 9.46
C MET A 155 27.66 -13.90 10.68
N MET A 156 26.48 -14.38 11.10
CA MET A 156 26.39 -15.34 12.21
C MET A 156 26.97 -16.71 11.89
N GLY A 157 27.04 -17.06 10.61
CA GLY A 157 27.66 -18.30 10.13
C GLY A 157 29.19 -18.22 10.06
N ASP A 158 29.78 -17.03 10.19
CA ASP A 158 31.21 -16.83 10.04
C ASP A 158 31.99 -17.22 11.33
N PRO A 159 32.99 -18.10 11.22
CA PRO A 159 33.82 -18.50 12.36
C PRO A 159 34.53 -17.34 13.07
N ALA A 160 35.06 -16.35 12.34
CA ALA A 160 35.78 -15.24 12.96
C ALA A 160 34.83 -14.33 13.77
N PHE A 161 33.60 -14.16 13.29
CA PHE A 161 32.55 -13.49 14.06
C PHE A 161 32.09 -14.30 15.29
N ALA A 162 31.95 -15.62 15.17
CA ALA A 162 31.59 -16.49 16.29
C ALA A 162 32.65 -16.46 17.41
N ASP A 163 33.93 -16.52 17.04
CA ASP A 163 35.05 -16.43 17.99
C ASP A 163 35.07 -15.10 18.75
N TYR A 164 34.73 -14.00 18.07
CA TYR A 164 34.60 -12.69 18.71
C TYR A 164 33.48 -12.68 19.78
N ILE A 165 32.30 -13.21 19.47
CA ILE A 165 31.19 -13.27 20.44
C ILE A 165 31.59 -14.07 21.69
N VAL A 166 32.28 -15.20 21.50
CA VAL A 166 32.77 -16.02 22.61
C VAL A 166 33.75 -15.25 23.48
N LYS A 167 34.72 -14.54 22.87
CA LYS A 167 35.71 -13.71 23.59
C LYS A 167 35.11 -12.47 24.26
N ALA A 168 34.08 -11.87 23.66
CA ALA A 168 33.41 -10.69 24.22
C ALA A 168 32.48 -11.03 25.39
N GLY A 169 32.02 -12.29 25.48
CA GLY A 169 31.17 -12.78 26.57
C GLY A 169 31.93 -13.36 27.78
N SER A 170 33.24 -13.55 27.68
CA SER A 170 34.14 -14.02 28.75
C SER A 170 34.81 -12.87 29.49
#